data_AF-A0A932XD13-F1
#
_entry.id   AF-A0A932XD13-F1
#
_cell.length_a   1.000
_cell.length_b   1.000
_cell.length_c   1.000
_cell.angle_alpha   90.00
_cell.angle_beta   90.00
_cell.angle_gamma   90.00
#
_symmetry.space_group_name_H-M   'P 1'
#
loop_
_entity.id
_entity.type
_entity.pdbx_description
1 polymer ?
#
loop_
_entity_poly.entity_id
_entity_poly.type
_entity_poly.pdbx_seq_one_letter_code
_entity_poly.pdbx_strand_id
1 'polypeptide(L)'
;MKGLRTIVIAFLVIALQLIAGQILGFGVAMATGVGNGWELLVFALGDTLGVWAVGALAAQMQGTFSARAYQMRLLGTVIGSALGVALILLTPATGFGQILYPLLGALIGYYAPAFLTRNGEQ
;
A
#
# COMPACT_ATOMS: atom_id res chain seq x y z
N MET A 1 -29.30 2.94 -2.65
CA MET A 1 -28.74 1.95 -1.69
C MET A 1 -27.47 1.25 -2.16
N LYS A 2 -27.33 0.84 -3.44
CA LYS A 2 -26.10 0.17 -3.94
C LYS A 2 -24.83 1.02 -3.82
N GLY A 3 -24.90 2.32 -4.13
CA GLY A 3 -23.73 3.23 -4.03
C GLY A 3 -23.20 3.40 -2.60
N LEU A 4 -24.08 3.53 -1.61
CA LEU A 4 -23.68 3.66 -0.20
C LEU A 4 -22.91 2.42 0.28
N ARG A 5 -23.39 1.22 -0.06
CA ARG A 5 -22.72 -0.04 0.29
C ARG A 5 -21.32 -0.12 -0.32
N THR A 6 -21.16 0.29 -1.58
CA THR A 6 -19.85 0.30 -2.25
C THR A 6 -18.87 1.26 -1.56
N ILE A 7 -19.32 2.46 -1.19
CA ILE A 7 -18.49 3.45 -0.48
C ILE A 7 -18.03 2.89 0.86
N VAL A 8 -18.95 2.30 1.64
CA VAL A 8 -18.63 1.72 2.95
C VAL A 8 -17.62 0.58 2.81
N ILE A 9 -17.80 -0.32 1.84
CA ILE A 9 -16.85 -1.42 1.60
C ILE A 9 -15.48 -0.88 1.18
N ALA A 10 -15.42 0.09 0.27
CA ALA A 10 -14.16 0.70 -0.15
C ALA A 10 -13.43 1.35 1.03
N PHE A 11 -14.16 2.07 1.88
CA PHE A 11 -13.61 2.67 3.10
C PHE A 11 -13.04 1.61 4.05
N LEU A 12 -13.77 0.52 4.28
CA LEU A 12 -13.30 -0.58 5.12
C LEU A 12 -12.05 -1.27 4.56
N VAL A 13 -11.98 -1.47 3.24
CA VAL A 13 -10.80 -2.04 2.59
C VAL A 13 -9.59 -1.14 2.77
N ILE A 14 -9.73 0.17 2.55
CA ILE A 14 -8.64 1.13 2.75
C ILE A 14 -8.21 1.16 4.22
N ALA A 15 -9.15 1.17 5.16
CA ALA A 15 -8.83 1.12 6.59
C ALA A 15 -8.05 -0.16 6.96
N LEU A 16 -8.46 -1.31 6.43
CA LEU A 16 -7.75 -2.57 6.64
C LEU A 16 -6.37 -2.56 5.98
N GLN A 17 -6.21 -1.97 4.80
CA GLN A 17 -4.90 -1.81 4.14
C GLN A 17 -3.95 -0.95 4.98
N LEU A 18 -4.44 0.14 5.57
CA LEU A 18 -3.66 0.99 6.48
C LEU A 18 -3.21 0.22 7.71
N ILE A 19 -4.13 -0.51 8.36
CA ILE A 19 -3.85 -1.30 9.57
C ILE A 19 -2.86 -2.43 9.25
N ALA A 20 -3.15 -3.23 8.22
CA ALA A 20 -2.30 -4.36 7.84
C ALA A 20 -0.92 -3.90 7.36
N GLY A 21 -0.87 -2.84 6.56
CA GLY A 21 0.36 -2.19 6.12
C GLY A 21 1.22 -1.81 7.33
N GLN A 22 0.68 -1.03 8.27
CA GLN A 22 1.43 -0.61 9.45
C GLN A 22 1.83 -1.75 10.38
N ILE A 23 0.94 -2.72 10.62
CA ILE A 23 1.28 -3.88 11.45
C ILE A 23 2.44 -4.66 10.83
N LEU A 24 2.43 -4.89 9.51
CA LEU A 24 3.51 -5.58 8.83
C LEU A 24 4.77 -4.72 8.72
N GLY A 25 4.65 -3.43 8.39
CA GLY A 25 5.77 -2.49 8.33
C GLY A 25 6.51 -2.43 9.66
N PHE A 26 5.81 -2.13 10.76
CA PHE A 26 6.40 -2.11 12.10
C PHE A 26 6.82 -3.49 12.57
N GLY A 27 5.97 -4.50 12.41
CA GLY A 27 6.22 -5.85 12.90
C GLY A 27 7.49 -6.46 12.29
N VAL A 28 7.67 -6.31 10.98
CA VAL A 28 8.85 -6.84 10.29
C VAL A 28 10.09 -5.99 10.61
N ALA A 29 9.98 -4.65 10.66
CA ALA A 29 11.10 -3.78 11.03
C ALA A 29 11.61 -4.04 12.47
N MET A 30 10.71 -4.26 13.43
CA MET A 30 11.06 -4.61 14.81
C MET A 30 11.67 -6.01 14.90
N ALA A 31 11.23 -6.96 14.07
CA ALA A 31 11.79 -8.30 14.02
C ALA A 31 13.22 -8.33 13.46
N THR A 32 13.59 -7.38 12.60
CA THR A 32 14.94 -7.27 12.02
C THR A 32 15.95 -6.51 12.89
N GLY A 33 15.51 -6.01 14.06
CA GLY A 33 16.31 -5.20 14.98
C GLY A 33 16.34 -3.73 14.57
N VAL A 34 16.39 -2.83 15.58
CA VAL A 34 16.41 -1.38 15.41
C VAL A 34 17.83 -0.85 15.54
N GLY A 35 18.26 -0.02 14.58
CA GLY A 35 19.56 0.67 14.56
C GLY A 35 20.52 0.21 13.45
N ASN A 36 20.10 -0.68 12.56
CA ASN A 36 20.93 -1.30 11.53
C ASN A 36 20.80 -0.63 10.15
N GLY A 37 19.89 0.31 9.99
CA GLY A 37 19.63 1.05 8.74
C GLY A 37 18.76 0.31 7.72
N TRP A 38 18.49 -0.98 7.94
CA TRP A 38 17.63 -1.82 7.09
C TRP A 38 16.14 -1.61 7.34
N GLU A 39 15.78 -0.97 8.45
CA GLU A 39 14.41 -0.83 8.92
C GLU A 39 13.55 -0.15 7.87
N LEU A 40 14.05 0.89 7.20
CA LEU A 40 13.31 1.61 6.15
C LEU A 40 12.93 0.73 4.96
N LEU A 41 13.82 -0.18 4.58
CA LEU A 41 13.62 -1.11 3.48
C LEU A 41 12.58 -2.18 3.86
N VAL A 42 12.73 -2.71 5.07
CA VAL A 42 11.85 -3.73 5.62
C VAL A 42 10.45 -3.16 5.91
N PHE A 43 10.38 -1.92 6.37
CA PHE A 43 9.13 -1.20 6.60
C PHE A 43 8.33 -1.06 5.32
N ALA A 44 8.98 -0.61 4.24
CA ALA A 44 8.36 -0.47 2.93
C ALA A 44 7.89 -1.80 2.35
N LEU A 45 8.63 -2.89 2.60
CA LEU A 45 8.20 -4.24 2.21
C LEU A 45 6.95 -4.66 2.97
N GLY A 46 6.90 -4.45 4.28
CA GLY A 46 5.73 -4.71 5.12
C GLY A 46 4.50 -3.93 4.65
N ASP A 47 4.64 -2.63 4.41
CA ASP A 47 3.58 -1.77 3.88
C ASP A 47 3.08 -2.25 2.52
N THR A 48 4.01 -2.59 1.62
CA THR A 48 3.69 -3.11 0.28
C THR A 48 2.85 -4.37 0.38
N LEU A 49 3.30 -5.34 1.18
CA LEU A 49 2.61 -6.61 1.35
C LEU A 49 1.24 -6.42 1.99
N GLY A 50 1.14 -5.60 3.05
CA GLY A 50 -0.13 -5.34 3.73
C GLY A 50 -1.17 -4.70 2.83
N VAL A 51 -0.78 -3.64 2.10
CA VAL A 51 -1.67 -2.94 1.18
C VAL A 51 -2.09 -3.86 0.02
N TRP A 52 -1.14 -4.52 -0.63
CA TRP A 52 -1.43 -5.36 -1.78
C TRP A 52 -2.26 -6.60 -1.42
N ALA A 53 -1.87 -7.33 -0.36
CA ALA A 53 -2.53 -8.57 0.04
C ALA A 53 -3.97 -8.34 0.50
N VAL A 54 -4.23 -7.31 1.31
CA VAL A 54 -5.60 -6.96 1.74
C VAL A 54 -6.43 -6.55 0.53
N GLY A 55 -5.86 -5.74 -0.38
CA GLY A 55 -6.55 -5.36 -1.61
C GLY A 55 -6.85 -6.55 -2.51
N ALA A 56 -5.96 -7.55 -2.58
CA ALA A 56 -6.15 -8.78 -3.34
C ALA A 56 -7.25 -9.66 -2.76
N LEU A 57 -7.21 -9.89 -1.44
CA LEU A 57 -8.23 -10.61 -0.73
C LEU A 57 -9.61 -9.96 -0.90
N ALA A 58 -9.68 -8.63 -0.76
CA ALA A 58 -10.94 -7.89 -0.90
C ALA A 58 -11.58 -8.07 -2.29
N ALA A 59 -10.83 -7.98 -3.39
CA ALA A 59 -11.42 -8.21 -4.72
C ALA A 59 -11.74 -9.66 -5.00
N GLN A 60 -10.96 -10.60 -4.46
CA GLN A 60 -11.30 -12.02 -4.54
C GLN A 60 -12.66 -12.27 -3.86
N MET A 61 -12.87 -11.72 -2.67
CA MET A 61 -14.16 -11.81 -1.96
C MET A 61 -15.31 -11.09 -2.68
N GLN A 62 -15.02 -10.05 -3.47
CA GLN A 62 -16.00 -9.32 -4.26
C GLN A 62 -16.22 -9.89 -5.67
N GLY A 63 -15.48 -10.92 -6.07
CA GLY A 63 -15.56 -11.51 -7.41
C GLY A 63 -15.02 -10.63 -8.54
N THR A 64 -14.18 -9.64 -8.22
CA THR A 64 -13.59 -8.68 -9.19
C THR A 64 -12.10 -8.94 -9.46
N PHE A 65 -11.61 -10.11 -9.05
CA PHE A 65 -10.20 -10.47 -9.15
C PHE A 65 -9.77 -10.75 -10.60
N SER A 66 -8.64 -10.15 -10.99
CA SER A 66 -7.96 -10.44 -12.26
C SER A 66 -6.45 -10.52 -12.02
N ALA A 67 -5.83 -11.65 -12.34
CA ALA A 67 -4.40 -11.89 -12.07
C ALA A 67 -3.51 -10.80 -12.69
N ARG A 68 -3.78 -10.39 -13.93
CA ARG A 68 -3.05 -9.34 -14.63
C ARG A 68 -3.18 -7.99 -13.91
N ALA A 69 -4.40 -7.61 -13.55
CA ALA A 69 -4.63 -6.36 -12.81
C ALA A 69 -3.89 -6.38 -11.47
N TYR A 70 -3.88 -7.52 -10.78
CA TYR A 70 -3.22 -7.68 -9.50
C TYR A 70 -1.69 -7.67 -9.55
N GLN A 71 -1.10 -8.18 -10.63
CA GLN A 71 0.34 -8.03 -10.89
C GLN A 71 0.70 -6.57 -11.14
N MET A 72 -0.09 -5.83 -11.92
CA MET A 72 0.14 -4.40 -12.13
C MET A 72 -0.03 -3.61 -10.83
N ARG A 73 -1.03 -3.95 -10.01
CA ARG A 73 -1.20 -3.35 -8.68
C ARG A 73 -0.03 -3.66 -7.75
N LEU A 74 0.51 -4.88 -7.77
CA LEU A 74 1.71 -5.21 -6.99
C LEU A 74 2.89 -4.32 -7.39
N LEU A 75 3.20 -4.25 -8.69
CA LEU A 75 4.27 -3.39 -9.21
C LEU A 75 4.06 -1.93 -8.84
N GLY A 76 2.84 -1.41 -9.03
CA GLY A 76 2.49 -0.06 -8.62
C GLY A 76 2.70 0.16 -7.13
N THR A 77 2.25 -0.78 -6.28
CA THR A 77 2.41 -0.72 -4.82
C THR A 77 3.89 -0.70 -4.42
N VAL A 78 4.72 -1.56 -5.03
CA VAL A 78 6.18 -1.61 -4.80
C VAL A 78 6.86 -0.30 -5.20
N ILE A 79 6.54 0.24 -6.39
CA ILE A 79 7.11 1.50 -6.86
C ILE A 79 6.66 2.64 -5.95
N GLY A 80 5.38 2.68 -5.60
CA GLY A 80 4.81 3.69 -4.73
C GLY A 80 5.45 3.68 -3.33
N SER A 81 5.61 2.51 -2.71
CA SER A 81 6.25 2.41 -1.39
C SER A 81 7.72 2.82 -1.44
N ALA A 82 8.47 2.42 -2.47
CA ALA A 82 9.85 2.81 -2.69
C ALA A 82 10.00 4.34 -2.86
N LEU A 83 9.10 4.98 -3.60
CA LEU A 83 9.05 6.44 -3.71
C LEU A 83 8.74 7.10 -2.37
N GLY A 84 7.87 6.49 -1.56
CA GLY A 84 7.61 6.91 -0.19
C GLY A 84 8.88 6.89 0.68
N VAL A 85 9.70 5.84 0.57
CA VAL A 85 11.02 5.80 1.24
C VAL A 85 11.95 6.88 0.71
N ALA A 86 12.01 7.08 -0.61
CA ALA A 86 12.85 8.13 -1.21
C ALA A 86 12.47 9.52 -0.69
N LEU A 87 11.18 9.79 -0.48
CA LEU A 87 10.72 11.05 0.12
C LEU A 87 11.20 11.23 1.56
N ILE A 88 11.30 10.16 2.36
CA ILE A 88 11.91 10.24 3.70
C ILE A 88 13.36 10.73 3.60
N LEU A 89 14.13 10.17 2.66
CA LEU A 89 15.55 10.52 2.48
C LEU A 89 15.77 11.96 1.98
N LEU A 90 14.79 12.52 1.29
CA LEU A 90 14.86 13.86 0.71
C LEU A 90 14.23 14.95 1.60
N THR A 91 13.49 14.58 2.64
CA THR A 91 12.81 15.54 3.52
C THR A 91 13.55 15.68 4.85
N PRO A 92 13.84 16.92 5.30
CA PRO A 92 14.48 17.15 6.59
C PRO A 92 13.54 16.93 7.78
N ALA A 93 12.32 16.43 7.54
CA ALA A 93 11.41 16.06 8.62
C ALA A 93 12.07 14.97 9.46
N THR A 94 11.97 15.06 10.78
CA THR A 94 12.46 14.04 11.70
C THR A 94 11.31 13.72 12.65
N GLY A 95 10.57 12.65 12.36
CA GLY A 95 9.42 12.31 13.18
C GLY A 95 8.66 11.08 12.72
N PHE A 96 7.85 10.54 13.63
CA PHE A 96 7.04 9.33 13.45
C PHE A 96 6.14 9.38 12.21
N GLY A 97 5.74 10.58 11.76
CA GLY A 97 4.94 10.77 10.54
C GLY A 97 5.62 10.34 9.23
N GLN A 98 6.95 10.28 9.18
CA GLN A 98 7.68 9.83 7.98
C GLN A 98 7.46 8.34 7.69
N ILE A 99 7.18 7.57 8.72
CA ILE A 99 6.88 6.14 8.64
C ILE A 99 5.58 5.88 7.85
N LEU A 100 4.76 6.92 7.65
CA LEU A 100 3.56 6.85 6.82
C LEU A 100 3.84 7.03 5.32
N TYR A 101 5.00 7.58 4.91
CA TYR A 101 5.26 7.83 3.49
C TYR A 101 5.33 6.57 2.63
N PRO A 102 5.99 5.47 3.05
CA PRO A 102 5.98 4.23 2.30
C PRO A 102 4.57 3.64 2.21
N LEU A 103 3.77 3.72 3.27
CA LEU A 103 2.36 3.30 3.26
C LEU A 103 1.48 4.13 2.31
N LEU A 104 1.60 5.46 2.36
CA LEU A 104 0.85 6.35 1.47
C LEU A 104 1.24 6.11 0.01
N GLY A 105 2.55 5.97 -0.24
CA GLY A 105 3.08 5.58 -1.54
C GLY A 105 2.53 4.23 -2.01
N ALA A 106 2.51 3.22 -1.14
CA ALA A 106 1.95 1.90 -1.42
C ALA A 106 0.47 1.99 -1.83
N LEU A 107 -0.34 2.75 -1.09
CA LEU A 107 -1.75 2.97 -1.41
C LEU A 107 -1.93 3.66 -2.77
N ILE A 108 -1.22 4.76 -3.02
CA ILE A 108 -1.27 5.46 -4.30
C ILE A 108 -0.89 4.50 -5.43
N GLY A 109 0.22 3.78 -5.26
CA GLY A 109 0.72 2.79 -6.21
C GLY A 109 -0.26 1.64 -6.47
N TYR A 110 -0.98 1.19 -5.46
CA TYR A 110 -2.00 0.14 -5.59
C TYR A 110 -3.19 0.61 -6.45
N TYR A 111 -3.65 1.85 -6.27
CA TYR A 111 -4.84 2.37 -6.95
C TYR A 111 -4.54 3.04 -8.30
N ALA A 112 -3.32 3.56 -8.51
CA ALA A 112 -2.93 4.29 -9.73
C ALA A 112 -3.16 3.52 -11.05
N PRO A 113 -2.83 2.21 -11.16
CA PRO A 113 -3.06 1.47 -12.40
C PRO A 113 -4.53 1.48 -12.86
N ALA A 114 -5.48 1.50 -11.91
CA ALA A 114 -6.90 1.53 -12.24
C ALA A 114 -7.34 2.87 -12.87
N PHE A 115 -6.66 3.97 -12.55
CA PHE A 115 -6.91 5.27 -13.19
C PHE A 115 -6.30 5.34 -14.59
N LEU A 116 -5.12 4.75 -14.79
CA LEU A 116 -4.41 4.77 -16.06
C LEU A 116 -5.09 3.88 -17.12
N THR A 117 -5.57 2.69 -16.74
CA THR A 117 -6.25 1.79 -17.68
C THR A 117 -7.64 2.29 -18.08
N ARG A 118 -8.31 3.05 -17.20
CA ARG A 118 -9.66 3.59 -17.47
C ARG A 118 -9.65 4.74 -18.50
N ASN A 119 -8.53 5.43 -18.64
CA ASN A 119 -8.35 6.53 -19.59
C ASN A 119 -7.78 6.07 -20.94
N GLY A 120 -7.33 4.82 -21.07
CA GLY A 120 -6.83 4.26 -22.34
C GLY A 120 -7.90 3.55 -23.18
N GLU A 121 -9.14 3.47 -22.67
CA GLU A 121 -10.30 2.87 -23.35
C GLU A 121 -11.32 3.94 -23.82
N GLN A 122 -10.95 5.23 -23.81
CA GLN A 122 -11.67 6.34 -24.43
C GLN A 122 -10.95 6.78 -25.71
#